data_AF-A0A163F1W5-F1
#
_entry.id   AF-A0A163F1W5-F1
#
_cell.length_a   1.000
_cell.length_b   1.000
_cell.length_c   1.000
_cell.angle_alpha   90.00
_cell.angle_beta   90.00
_cell.angle_gamma   90.00
#
_symmetry.space_group_name_H-M   'P 1'
#
loop_
_entity.id
_entity.type
_entity.pdbx_description
1 polymer ?
#
loop_
_entity_poly.entity_id
_entity_poly.type
_entity_poly.pdbx_seq_one_letter_code
_entity_poly.pdbx_strand_id
1 'polypeptide(L)'
;MGHIDLDQLLAEMVSTEDLLIVQDLDGVCIPLVKDPLTRVLDPAYVWAAKRLEGSFSVLTNGEHGGHRGVNCVVERALGDPQLPAKQGLYLPGLAAGGVQLQNCYGEISHPGITDAEIAFLAALPSRMQTLLEQRLPALLPQLTSDEIQILAKKSVLDTELSPTILLNGLFSLTPDDVGIQQSLQIMLQELMNELINSAISAGLPNSFFLHIAPNMGCDGQRERLKPAAPGDVGTTDIQFMLKGAVKEAGLLVLINKHIAKHKGTAPLGKDFDVRSAPKTHQGLLDLCRKHIPVDQMPLLMGVGDTVTSNPSPDGTGWLRGGSDRGFLTLLQDLGATYNRTNRVVLVDSSGGEVYRPSLLDERLQGISDPEDPLHFDVLVPSGPSTYVAWFRSLAERRSAR
;
A
#
# COMPACT_ATOMS: atom_id res chain seq x y z
N MET A 1 -15.90 17.98 9.18
CA MET A 1 -16.60 17.44 10.37
C MET A 1 -15.54 17.19 11.43
N GLY A 2 -15.87 17.33 12.72
CA GLY A 2 -14.88 17.07 13.78
C GLY A 2 -14.45 15.60 13.79
N HIS A 3 -13.24 15.33 14.27
CA HIS A 3 -12.74 13.97 14.49
C HIS A 3 -13.70 13.20 15.40
N ILE A 4 -14.00 11.95 15.05
CA ILE A 4 -14.71 11.01 15.93
C ILE A 4 -13.72 10.06 16.58
N ASP A 5 -14.06 9.57 17.78
CA ASP A 5 -13.23 8.57 18.46
C ASP A 5 -13.51 7.14 17.96
N LEU A 6 -12.70 6.18 18.42
CA LEU A 6 -12.83 4.78 18.04
C LEU A 6 -14.13 4.13 18.54
N ASP A 7 -14.70 4.59 19.65
CA ASP A 7 -15.95 4.05 20.19
C ASP A 7 -17.16 4.52 19.37
N GLN A 8 -17.16 5.78 18.95
CA GLN A 8 -18.12 6.35 18.02
C GLN A 8 -18.05 5.66 16.65
N LEU A 9 -16.83 5.51 16.12
CA LEU A 9 -16.59 4.77 14.88
C LEU A 9 -17.09 3.32 15.01
N LEU A 10 -16.82 2.64 16.13
CA LEU A 10 -17.28 1.28 16.39
C LEU A 10 -18.81 1.19 16.35
N ALA A 11 -19.50 2.10 17.05
CA ALA A 11 -20.96 2.13 17.09
C ALA A 11 -21.55 2.35 15.69
N GLU A 12 -20.99 3.28 14.93
CA GLU A 12 -21.38 3.56 13.55
C GLU A 12 -21.20 2.33 12.66
N MET A 13 -19.98 1.76 12.62
CA MET A 13 -19.65 0.60 11.76
C MET A 13 -20.44 -0.65 12.16
N VAL A 14 -20.74 -0.85 13.46
CA VAL A 14 -21.60 -1.95 13.90
C VAL A 14 -23.02 -1.79 13.36
N SER A 15 -23.57 -0.56 13.36
CA SER A 15 -24.95 -0.28 12.95
C SER A 15 -25.18 -0.35 11.44
N THR A 16 -24.17 -0.02 10.64
CA THR A 16 -24.22 0.03 9.17
C THR A 16 -24.53 -1.34 8.55
N GLU A 17 -25.58 -1.40 7.74
CA GLU A 17 -25.95 -2.63 7.02
C GLU A 17 -25.01 -2.90 5.85
N ASP A 18 -24.90 -1.96 4.90
CA ASP A 18 -24.09 -2.06 3.70
C ASP A 18 -22.72 -1.38 3.92
N LEU A 19 -21.79 -2.13 4.49
CA LEU A 19 -20.44 -1.68 4.86
C LEU A 19 -19.38 -2.37 4.01
N LEU A 20 -18.43 -1.58 3.50
CA LEU A 20 -17.18 -2.07 2.93
C LEU A 20 -15.97 -1.36 3.58
N ILE A 21 -15.14 -2.13 4.26
CA ILE A 21 -13.86 -1.72 4.83
C ILE A 21 -12.75 -2.09 3.83
N VAL A 22 -11.96 -1.09 3.43
CA VAL A 22 -10.79 -1.26 2.56
C VAL A 22 -9.58 -0.72 3.30
N GLN A 23 -8.56 -1.57 3.50
CA GLN A 23 -7.38 -1.18 4.27
C GLN A 23 -6.06 -1.63 3.64
N ASP A 24 -4.99 -0.89 3.92
CA ASP A 24 -3.63 -1.43 3.82
C ASP A 24 -3.32 -2.41 4.97
N LEU A 25 -2.15 -3.04 4.94
CA LEU A 25 -1.71 -4.05 5.90
C LEU A 25 -0.53 -3.59 6.74
N ASP A 26 0.60 -3.34 6.08
CA ASP A 26 1.82 -2.85 6.70
C ASP A 26 1.58 -1.43 7.25
N GLY A 27 1.96 -1.20 8.51
CA GLY A 27 1.65 0.03 9.25
C GLY A 27 0.23 0.14 9.81
N VAL A 28 -0.72 -0.70 9.35
CA VAL A 28 -2.12 -0.68 9.80
C VAL A 28 -2.42 -1.81 10.80
N CYS A 29 -2.28 -3.07 10.36
CA CYS A 29 -2.49 -4.25 11.21
C CYS A 29 -1.23 -5.09 11.39
N ILE A 30 -0.19 -4.80 10.61
CA ILE A 30 1.15 -5.37 10.72
C ILE A 30 2.10 -4.20 11.04
N PRO A 31 2.86 -4.22 12.15
CA PRO A 31 3.85 -3.17 12.42
C PRO A 31 4.89 -3.07 11.29
N LEU A 32 5.35 -1.84 10.98
CA LEU A 32 6.41 -1.64 9.99
C LEU A 32 7.72 -2.26 10.49
N VAL A 33 8.34 -3.08 9.63
CA VAL A 33 9.61 -3.77 9.89
C VAL A 33 10.60 -3.46 8.78
N LYS A 34 11.90 -3.52 9.08
CA LYS A 34 12.97 -3.32 8.08
C LYS A 34 13.09 -4.50 7.13
N ASP A 35 12.83 -5.72 7.60
CA ASP A 35 12.84 -6.93 6.77
C ASP A 35 11.41 -7.51 6.66
N PRO A 36 10.79 -7.51 5.47
CA PRO A 36 9.44 -8.07 5.29
C PRO A 36 9.27 -9.52 5.75
N LEU A 37 10.34 -10.30 5.87
CA LEU A 37 10.28 -11.67 6.39
C LEU A 37 10.03 -11.75 7.90
N THR A 38 10.29 -10.69 8.64
CA THR A 38 10.09 -10.62 10.10
C THR A 38 8.70 -10.12 10.49
N ARG A 39 7.82 -9.81 9.52
CA ARG A 39 6.44 -9.38 9.77
C ARG A 39 5.69 -10.38 10.66
N VAL A 40 4.95 -9.85 11.61
CA VAL A 40 4.08 -10.61 12.52
C VAL A 40 2.66 -10.08 12.42
N LEU A 41 1.70 -11.00 12.41
CA LEU A 41 0.27 -10.71 12.40
C LEU A 41 -0.38 -11.36 13.62
N ASP A 42 -1.29 -10.66 14.29
CA ASP A 42 -2.09 -11.23 15.38
C ASP A 42 -3.02 -12.32 14.80
N PRO A 43 -2.95 -13.60 15.23
CA PRO A 43 -3.87 -14.62 14.74
C PRO A 43 -5.34 -14.27 15.01
N ALA A 44 -5.66 -13.54 16.08
CA ALA A 44 -7.02 -13.09 16.36
C ALA A 44 -7.53 -12.08 15.31
N TYR A 45 -6.63 -11.31 14.69
CA TYR A 45 -6.97 -10.44 13.56
C TYR A 45 -7.43 -11.26 12.35
N VAL A 46 -6.75 -12.36 12.03
CA VAL A 46 -7.13 -13.25 10.91
C VAL A 46 -8.55 -13.80 11.09
N TRP A 47 -8.88 -14.26 12.30
CA TRP A 47 -10.22 -14.72 12.63
C TRP A 47 -11.27 -13.60 12.60
N ALA A 48 -10.90 -12.39 13.02
CA ALA A 48 -11.77 -11.21 12.91
C ALA A 48 -12.06 -10.85 11.45
N ALA A 49 -11.04 -10.89 10.58
CA ALA A 49 -11.20 -10.65 9.15
C ALA A 49 -12.14 -11.68 8.50
N LYS A 50 -12.04 -12.96 8.89
CA LYS A 50 -12.97 -14.01 8.46
C LYS A 50 -14.42 -13.70 8.89
N ARG A 51 -14.63 -13.26 10.12
CA ARG A 51 -15.96 -12.88 10.63
C ARG A 51 -16.57 -11.69 9.88
N LEU A 52 -15.73 -10.83 9.30
CA LEU A 52 -16.13 -9.69 8.48
C LEU A 52 -16.16 -10.01 6.97
N GLU A 53 -16.18 -11.29 6.61
CA GLU A 53 -16.24 -11.70 5.21
C GLU A 53 -17.41 -11.04 4.46
N GLY A 54 -17.09 -10.41 3.32
CA GLY A 54 -18.08 -9.66 2.53
C GLY A 54 -18.26 -8.20 2.94
N SER A 55 -17.68 -7.75 4.05
CA SER A 55 -17.59 -6.33 4.44
C SER A 55 -16.15 -5.84 4.59
N PHE A 56 -15.17 -6.70 4.30
CA PHE A 56 -13.76 -6.42 4.48
C PHE A 56 -12.97 -6.84 3.24
N SER A 57 -12.01 -6.00 2.83
CA SER A 57 -11.03 -6.33 1.80
C SER A 57 -9.72 -5.59 2.04
N VAL A 58 -8.60 -6.25 1.73
CA VAL A 58 -7.29 -5.61 1.74
C VAL A 58 -7.00 -4.90 0.42
N LEU A 59 -6.19 -3.85 0.48
CA LEU A 59 -5.70 -3.11 -0.67
C LEU A 59 -4.27 -2.62 -0.37
N THR A 60 -3.29 -3.41 -0.78
CA THR A 60 -1.87 -3.19 -0.44
C THR A 60 -0.96 -3.11 -1.66
N ASN A 61 0.18 -2.44 -1.52
CA ASN A 61 1.25 -2.46 -2.52
C ASN A 61 2.16 -3.69 -2.38
N GLY A 62 2.19 -4.33 -1.20
CA GLY A 62 2.81 -5.64 -1.04
C GLY A 62 2.05 -6.75 -1.78
N GLU A 63 2.47 -8.00 -1.66
CA GLU A 63 1.88 -9.14 -2.38
C GLU A 63 1.14 -10.10 -1.44
N HIS A 64 0.12 -10.78 -1.96
CA HIS A 64 -0.53 -11.92 -1.30
C HIS A 64 0.37 -13.15 -1.34
N GLY A 65 0.79 -13.53 -2.56
CA GLY A 65 1.58 -14.73 -2.83
C GLY A 65 3.10 -14.51 -2.73
N GLY A 66 3.85 -15.56 -3.02
CA GLY A 66 5.32 -15.54 -3.00
C GLY A 66 5.93 -15.68 -1.61
N HIS A 67 7.26 -15.82 -1.57
CA HIS A 67 8.01 -16.06 -0.33
C HIS A 67 7.84 -14.92 0.71
N ARG A 68 7.71 -13.70 0.21
CA ARG A 68 7.49 -12.49 1.01
C ARG A 68 6.02 -12.05 0.98
N GLY A 69 5.10 -12.92 0.57
CA GLY A 69 3.68 -12.63 0.53
C GLY A 69 3.03 -12.60 1.90
N VAL A 70 1.89 -11.92 1.99
CA VAL A 70 1.03 -11.88 3.19
C VAL A 70 0.52 -13.28 3.56
N ASN A 71 0.36 -14.18 2.60
CA ASN A 71 -0.09 -15.56 2.87
C ASN A 71 0.85 -16.30 3.82
N CYS A 72 2.17 -16.20 3.61
CA CYS A 72 3.14 -16.80 4.53
C CYS A 72 3.09 -16.17 5.94
N VAL A 73 2.71 -14.89 6.05
CA VAL A 73 2.52 -14.23 7.35
C VAL A 73 1.29 -14.79 8.06
N VAL A 74 0.19 -15.00 7.34
CA VAL A 74 -1.05 -15.63 7.86
C VAL A 74 -0.80 -17.06 8.31
N GLU A 75 -0.15 -17.87 7.47
CA GLU A 75 0.23 -19.26 7.77
C GLU A 75 1.05 -19.35 9.05
N ARG A 76 2.08 -18.49 9.17
CA ARG A 76 2.95 -18.42 10.35
C ARG A 76 2.20 -17.95 11.60
N ALA A 77 1.31 -16.97 11.47
CA ALA A 77 0.50 -16.47 12.59
C ALA A 77 -0.42 -17.57 13.16
N LEU A 78 -0.96 -18.42 12.29
CA LEU A 78 -1.86 -19.51 12.69
C LEU A 78 -1.12 -20.80 13.09
N GLY A 79 0.17 -20.93 12.77
CA GLY A 79 0.99 -22.08 13.12
C GLY A 79 0.70 -23.35 12.31
N ASP A 80 -0.14 -23.28 11.28
CA ASP A 80 -0.47 -24.36 10.35
C ASP A 80 -0.59 -23.80 8.92
N PRO A 81 0.34 -24.12 8.01
CA PRO A 81 0.32 -23.63 6.63
C PRO A 81 -0.88 -24.09 5.79
N GLN A 82 -1.56 -25.17 6.18
CA GLN A 82 -2.70 -25.70 5.43
C GLN A 82 -4.04 -25.18 5.96
N LEU A 83 -4.08 -24.72 7.21
CA LEU A 83 -5.30 -24.24 7.86
C LEU A 83 -5.97 -23.08 7.09
N PRO A 84 -5.25 -22.05 6.60
CA PRO A 84 -5.89 -20.91 5.96
C PRO A 84 -6.61 -21.29 4.67
N ALA A 85 -5.95 -22.09 3.81
CA ALA A 85 -6.54 -22.57 2.57
C ALA A 85 -7.77 -23.44 2.83
N LYS A 86 -7.73 -24.32 3.84
CA LYS A 86 -8.83 -25.24 4.16
C LYS A 86 -10.06 -24.54 4.73
N GLN A 87 -9.86 -23.49 5.52
CA GLN A 87 -10.95 -22.81 6.24
C GLN A 87 -11.33 -21.45 5.65
N GLY A 88 -10.67 -21.05 4.57
CA GLY A 88 -10.88 -19.76 3.93
C GLY A 88 -10.49 -18.60 4.85
N LEU A 89 -9.27 -18.63 5.41
CA LEU A 89 -8.76 -17.63 6.36
C LEU A 89 -7.72 -16.67 5.77
N TYR A 90 -7.36 -16.80 4.49
CA TYR A 90 -6.52 -15.79 3.86
C TYR A 90 -7.26 -14.46 3.79
N LEU A 91 -6.51 -13.36 3.86
CA LEU A 91 -7.07 -12.02 3.78
C LEU A 91 -7.49 -11.76 2.32
N PRO A 92 -8.79 -11.59 2.02
CA PRO A 92 -9.27 -11.39 0.66
C PRO A 92 -9.06 -9.93 0.24
N GLY A 93 -8.88 -9.70 -1.06
CA GLY A 93 -8.76 -8.36 -1.61
C GLY A 93 -7.66 -8.26 -2.66
N LEU A 94 -7.08 -7.07 -2.79
CA LEU A 94 -6.11 -6.73 -3.81
C LEU A 94 -4.73 -6.45 -3.21
N ALA A 95 -3.71 -6.92 -3.91
CA ALA A 95 -2.31 -6.71 -3.63
C ALA A 95 -1.58 -6.26 -4.89
N ALA A 96 -0.28 -6.02 -4.80
CA ALA A 96 0.59 -5.47 -5.84
C ALA A 96 0.01 -4.17 -6.44
N GLY A 97 -0.56 -3.29 -5.62
CA GLY A 97 -1.18 -2.04 -6.07
C GLY A 97 -2.50 -2.24 -6.82
N GLY A 98 -3.14 -3.41 -6.74
CA GLY A 98 -4.47 -3.63 -7.34
C GLY A 98 -4.54 -4.70 -8.43
N VAL A 99 -3.40 -5.28 -8.84
CA VAL A 99 -3.35 -6.26 -9.95
C VAL A 99 -3.35 -7.71 -9.48
N GLN A 100 -3.08 -7.98 -8.21
CA GLN A 100 -3.13 -9.32 -7.65
C GLN A 100 -4.38 -9.50 -6.80
N LEU A 101 -5.38 -10.20 -7.33
CA LEU A 101 -6.63 -10.46 -6.66
C LEU A 101 -6.59 -11.82 -5.96
N GLN A 102 -6.96 -11.84 -4.68
CA GLN A 102 -7.05 -13.07 -3.89
C GLN A 102 -8.43 -13.19 -3.21
N ASN A 103 -8.96 -14.42 -3.17
CA ASN A 103 -10.10 -14.78 -2.33
C ASN A 103 -9.67 -15.36 -0.96
N CYS A 104 -10.63 -15.62 -0.08
CA CYS A 104 -10.32 -16.11 1.27
C CYS A 104 -9.68 -17.52 1.31
N TYR A 105 -9.73 -18.28 0.22
CA TYR A 105 -9.12 -19.61 0.10
C TYR A 105 -7.70 -19.58 -0.49
N GLY A 106 -7.18 -18.40 -0.86
CA GLY A 106 -5.84 -18.25 -1.41
C GLY A 106 -5.77 -18.48 -2.92
N GLU A 107 -6.91 -18.47 -3.62
CA GLU A 107 -6.93 -18.50 -5.07
C GLU A 107 -6.57 -17.10 -5.60
N ILE A 108 -5.44 -17.01 -6.29
CA ILE A 108 -4.88 -15.78 -6.82
C ILE A 108 -5.15 -15.68 -8.33
N SER A 109 -5.54 -14.48 -8.78
CA SER A 109 -5.62 -14.13 -10.20
C SER A 109 -5.01 -12.75 -10.49
N HIS A 110 -4.69 -12.52 -11.77
CA HIS A 110 -3.94 -11.38 -12.25
C HIS A 110 -4.69 -10.64 -13.38
N PRO A 111 -5.86 -10.04 -13.09
CA PRO A 111 -6.70 -9.44 -14.12
C PRO A 111 -5.97 -8.30 -14.85
N GLY A 112 -5.97 -8.37 -16.18
CA GLY A 112 -5.39 -7.35 -17.06
C GLY A 112 -3.86 -7.40 -17.21
N ILE A 113 -3.18 -8.42 -16.66
CA ILE A 113 -1.72 -8.61 -16.81
C ILE A 113 -1.44 -9.63 -17.92
N THR A 114 -0.41 -9.38 -18.72
CA THR A 114 0.03 -10.28 -19.80
C THR A 114 1.18 -11.21 -19.37
N ASP A 115 1.29 -12.37 -20.00
CA ASP A 115 2.40 -13.32 -19.76
C ASP A 115 3.78 -12.68 -20.02
N ALA A 116 3.87 -11.79 -21.02
CA ALA A 116 5.10 -11.08 -21.34
C ALA A 116 5.53 -10.12 -20.22
N GLU A 117 4.58 -9.44 -19.57
CA GLU A 117 4.85 -8.59 -18.42
C GLU A 117 5.32 -9.42 -17.22
N ILE A 118 4.67 -10.56 -16.93
CA ILE A 118 5.05 -11.47 -15.83
C ILE A 118 6.47 -12.02 -16.08
N ALA A 119 6.76 -12.49 -17.28
CA ALA A 119 8.07 -13.02 -17.64
C ALA A 119 9.18 -11.96 -17.51
N PHE A 120 8.87 -10.69 -17.83
CA PHE A 120 9.81 -9.60 -17.65
C PHE A 120 10.09 -9.33 -16.16
N LEU A 121 9.05 -9.25 -15.32
CA LEU A 121 9.17 -9.01 -13.88
C LEU A 121 9.98 -10.12 -13.19
N ALA A 122 9.76 -11.38 -13.56
CA ALA A 122 10.48 -12.53 -13.01
C ALA A 122 12.01 -12.46 -13.21
N ALA A 123 12.48 -11.74 -14.23
CA ALA A 123 13.91 -11.56 -14.49
C ALA A 123 14.53 -10.38 -13.73
N LEU A 124 13.72 -9.49 -13.15
CA LEU A 124 14.21 -8.24 -12.55
C LEU A 124 15.03 -8.44 -11.28
N PRO A 125 14.67 -9.30 -10.31
CA PRO A 125 15.44 -9.42 -9.07
C PRO A 125 16.93 -9.72 -9.30
N SER A 126 17.24 -10.65 -10.21
CA SER A 126 18.64 -10.97 -10.58
C SER A 126 19.36 -9.80 -11.24
N ARG A 127 18.66 -9.00 -12.07
CA ARG A 127 19.22 -7.80 -12.71
C ARG A 127 19.47 -6.70 -11.70
N MET A 128 18.52 -6.47 -10.79
CA MET A 128 18.63 -5.51 -9.69
C MET A 128 19.85 -5.83 -8.81
N GLN A 129 20.01 -7.10 -8.42
CA GLN A 129 21.17 -7.53 -7.64
C GLN A 129 22.48 -7.25 -8.39
N THR A 130 22.56 -7.63 -9.66
CA THR A 130 23.76 -7.41 -10.50
C THR A 130 24.12 -5.92 -10.59
N LEU A 131 23.13 -5.05 -10.80
CA LEU A 131 23.34 -3.61 -10.90
C LEU A 131 23.76 -2.99 -9.56
N LEU A 132 23.20 -3.48 -8.44
CA LEU A 132 23.63 -3.06 -7.10
C LEU A 132 25.08 -3.45 -6.82
N GLU A 133 25.47 -4.69 -7.13
CA GLU A 133 26.85 -5.18 -6.96
C GLU A 133 27.86 -4.35 -7.75
N GLN A 134 27.46 -3.82 -8.92
CA GLN A 134 28.30 -2.97 -9.75
C GLN A 134 28.43 -1.53 -9.23
N ARG A 135 27.35 -0.97 -8.65
CA ARG A 135 27.27 0.45 -8.29
C ARG A 135 27.65 0.75 -6.84
N LEU A 136 27.38 -0.16 -5.91
CA LEU A 136 27.66 0.04 -4.48
C LEU A 136 29.15 0.26 -4.14
N PRO A 137 30.13 -0.40 -4.80
CA PRO A 137 31.55 -0.21 -4.47
C PRO A 137 32.04 1.25 -4.60
N ALA A 138 31.44 2.04 -5.50
CA ALA A 138 31.79 3.45 -5.67
C ALA A 138 31.28 4.33 -4.51
N LEU A 139 30.16 3.95 -3.89
CA LEU A 139 29.54 4.70 -2.79
C LEU A 139 30.02 4.22 -1.42
N LEU A 140 30.40 2.95 -1.31
CA LEU A 140 30.82 2.29 -0.08
C LEU A 140 32.17 1.59 -0.29
N PRO A 141 33.26 2.34 -0.58
CA PRO A 141 34.57 1.78 -0.95
C PRO A 141 35.24 0.98 0.18
N GLN A 142 34.75 1.12 1.41
CA GLN A 142 35.23 0.38 2.59
C GLN A 142 34.75 -1.07 2.63
N LEU A 143 33.73 -1.44 1.85
CA LEU A 143 33.16 -2.78 1.85
C LEU A 143 33.90 -3.71 0.90
N THR A 144 34.07 -4.95 1.33
CA THR A 144 34.60 -6.04 0.51
C THR A 144 33.59 -6.50 -0.54
N SER A 145 34.05 -7.20 -1.57
CA SER A 145 33.17 -7.78 -2.60
C SER A 145 32.13 -8.73 -1.99
N ASP A 146 32.49 -9.50 -0.96
CA ASP A 146 31.58 -10.45 -0.32
C ASP A 146 30.49 -9.72 0.47
N GLU A 147 30.85 -8.65 1.19
CA GLU A 147 29.88 -7.79 1.89
C GLU A 147 28.92 -7.12 0.91
N ILE A 148 29.41 -6.63 -0.23
CA ILE A 148 28.59 -6.01 -1.28
C ILE A 148 27.58 -7.02 -1.84
N GLN A 149 27.98 -8.26 -2.14
CA GLN A 149 27.06 -9.30 -2.62
C GLN A 149 25.97 -9.63 -1.59
N ILE A 150 26.36 -9.77 -0.32
CA ILE A 150 25.40 -10.03 0.77
C ILE A 150 24.40 -8.89 0.89
N LEU A 151 24.86 -7.63 0.83
CA LEU A 151 24.00 -6.45 0.93
C LEU A 151 23.09 -6.31 -0.28
N ALA A 152 23.61 -6.44 -1.50
CA ALA A 152 22.82 -6.38 -2.72
C ALA A 152 21.70 -7.42 -2.71
N LYS A 153 22.02 -8.67 -2.34
CA LYS A 153 21.03 -9.74 -2.20
C LYS A 153 19.96 -9.43 -1.15
N LYS A 154 20.34 -8.85 -0.01
CA LYS A 154 19.39 -8.47 1.06
C LYS A 154 18.52 -7.27 0.67
N SER A 155 19.05 -6.35 -0.13
CA SER A 155 18.34 -5.17 -0.60
C SER A 155 17.29 -5.47 -1.66
N VAL A 156 17.43 -6.55 -2.43
CA VAL A 156 16.44 -6.93 -3.44
C VAL A 156 15.32 -7.77 -2.81
N LEU A 157 14.09 -7.29 -2.93
CA LEU A 157 12.90 -8.05 -2.64
C LEU A 157 12.40 -8.70 -3.94
N ASP A 158 12.38 -10.02 -3.94
CA ASP A 158 12.01 -10.92 -5.04
C ASP A 158 10.49 -11.13 -5.15
N THR A 159 9.73 -10.07 -4.90
CA THR A 159 8.28 -10.02 -5.11
C THR A 159 7.96 -10.18 -6.59
N GLU A 160 6.92 -10.96 -6.92
CA GLU A 160 6.64 -11.47 -8.27
C GLU A 160 6.16 -10.36 -9.23
N LEU A 161 5.30 -9.48 -8.72
CA LEU A 161 4.60 -8.43 -9.49
C LEU A 161 5.07 -7.01 -9.14
N SER A 162 5.85 -6.89 -8.07
CA SER A 162 6.36 -5.63 -7.54
C SER A 162 7.83 -5.71 -7.10
N PRO A 163 8.78 -6.24 -7.91
CA PRO A 163 10.19 -6.32 -7.53
C PRO A 163 10.70 -4.98 -6.98
N THR A 164 11.33 -5.02 -5.81
CA THR A 164 11.66 -3.81 -5.03
C THR A 164 13.12 -3.82 -4.61
N ILE A 165 13.74 -2.64 -4.57
CA ILE A 165 15.03 -2.45 -3.89
C ILE A 165 14.82 -1.61 -2.64
N LEU A 166 15.32 -2.11 -1.51
CA LEU A 166 15.24 -1.52 -0.18
C LEU A 166 16.63 -1.03 0.29
N LEU A 167 16.69 0.22 0.74
CA LEU A 167 17.90 0.88 1.24
C LEU A 167 18.08 0.78 2.76
N ASN A 168 17.10 0.31 3.54
CA ASN A 168 17.16 0.26 5.01
C ASN A 168 18.43 -0.42 5.56
N GLY A 169 18.85 -1.52 4.93
CA GLY A 169 20.08 -2.22 5.30
C GLY A 169 21.34 -1.39 5.04
N LEU A 170 21.36 -0.66 3.92
CA LEU A 170 22.47 0.21 3.52
C LEU A 170 22.54 1.46 4.39
N PHE A 171 21.40 2.10 4.69
CA PHE A 171 21.32 3.24 5.61
C PHE A 171 21.78 2.89 7.02
N SER A 172 21.59 1.64 7.46
CA SER A 172 22.07 1.17 8.76
C SER A 172 23.61 1.10 8.84
N LEU A 173 24.32 1.07 7.71
CA LEU A 173 25.79 1.12 7.64
C LEU A 173 26.32 2.55 7.62
N THR A 174 25.47 3.51 7.25
CA THR A 174 25.82 4.94 7.14
C THR A 174 24.84 5.77 7.97
N PRO A 175 24.75 5.52 9.30
CA PRO A 175 23.89 6.33 10.16
C PRO A 175 24.37 7.78 10.13
N ASP A 176 23.42 8.71 10.04
CA ASP A 176 23.64 10.16 10.05
C ASP A 176 24.51 10.75 8.91
N ASP A 177 25.03 9.93 7.99
CA ASP A 177 25.70 10.40 6.77
C ASP A 177 24.67 10.71 5.68
N VAL A 178 24.07 11.90 5.79
CA VAL A 178 23.06 12.40 4.85
C VAL A 178 23.59 12.43 3.41
N GLY A 179 24.88 12.72 3.20
CA GLY A 179 25.48 12.80 1.88
C GLY A 179 25.53 11.45 1.16
N ILE A 180 25.94 10.40 1.88
CA ILE A 180 25.91 9.02 1.34
C ILE A 180 24.47 8.52 1.19
N GLN A 181 23.58 8.79 2.14
CA GLN A 181 22.17 8.40 2.05
C GLN A 181 21.49 8.99 0.79
N GLN A 182 21.71 10.28 0.50
CA GLN A 182 21.21 10.92 -0.72
C GLN A 182 21.84 10.30 -1.98
N SER A 183 23.13 9.98 -1.94
CA SER A 183 23.82 9.35 -3.07
C SER A 183 23.28 7.93 -3.36
N LEU A 184 22.94 7.17 -2.31
CA LEU A 184 22.25 5.88 -2.43
C LEU A 184 20.85 6.02 -3.04
N GLN A 185 20.09 7.05 -2.65
CA GLN A 185 18.76 7.35 -3.23
C GLN A 185 18.84 7.69 -4.72
N ILE A 186 19.82 8.51 -5.12
CA ILE A 186 20.05 8.88 -6.51
C ILE A 186 20.47 7.64 -7.33
N MET A 187 21.43 6.86 -6.82
CA MET A 187 21.89 5.63 -7.47
C MET A 187 20.73 4.65 -7.69
N LEU A 188 19.87 4.47 -6.67
CA LEU A 188 18.69 3.63 -6.77
C LEU A 188 17.73 4.14 -7.85
N GLN A 189 17.42 5.44 -7.88
CA GLN A 189 16.54 6.01 -8.91
C GLN A 189 17.11 5.80 -10.32
N GLU A 190 18.41 6.01 -10.53
CA GLU A 190 19.07 5.79 -11.82
C GLU A 190 19.03 4.32 -12.24
N LEU A 191 19.28 3.39 -11.31
CA LEU A 191 19.22 1.95 -11.55
C LEU A 191 17.81 1.54 -11.98
N MET A 192 16.79 2.00 -11.25
CA MET A 192 15.40 1.65 -11.54
C MET A 192 14.92 2.26 -12.87
N ASN A 193 15.40 3.46 -13.23
CA ASN A 193 15.15 4.05 -14.54
C ASN A 193 15.83 3.26 -15.68
N GLU A 194 17.02 2.71 -15.46
CA GLU A 194 17.67 1.80 -16.41
C GLU A 194 16.80 0.57 -16.68
N LEU A 195 16.20 -0.01 -15.62
CA LEU A 195 15.28 -1.14 -15.77
C LEU A 195 14.02 -0.79 -16.55
N ILE A 196 13.45 0.42 -16.35
CA ILE A 196 12.31 0.92 -17.14
C ILE A 196 12.69 1.02 -18.62
N ASN A 197 13.88 1.55 -18.93
CA ASN A 197 14.36 1.64 -20.30
C ASN A 197 14.56 0.25 -20.93
N SER A 198 15.05 -0.71 -20.14
CA SER A 198 15.19 -2.09 -20.61
C SER A 198 13.86 -2.75 -20.94
N ALA A 199 12.77 -2.40 -20.23
CA ALA A 199 11.42 -2.87 -20.56
C ALA A 199 10.94 -2.33 -21.91
N ILE A 200 11.22 -1.06 -22.21
CA ILE A 200 10.94 -0.44 -23.50
C ILE A 200 11.69 -1.19 -24.61
N SER A 201 12.98 -1.47 -24.42
CA SER A 201 13.79 -2.24 -25.37
C SER A 201 13.31 -3.69 -25.54
N ALA A 202 12.67 -4.27 -24.52
CA ALA A 202 12.05 -5.59 -24.57
C ALA A 202 10.67 -5.61 -25.23
N GLY A 203 10.20 -4.48 -25.77
CA GLY A 203 8.89 -4.40 -26.43
C GLY A 203 7.71 -4.22 -25.47
N LEU A 204 7.97 -3.77 -24.24
CA LEU A 204 6.95 -3.48 -23.22
C LEU A 204 6.87 -1.97 -22.90
N PRO A 205 6.71 -1.08 -23.89
CA PRO A 205 6.59 0.34 -23.62
C PRO A 205 5.31 0.62 -22.83
N ASN A 206 5.40 1.50 -21.84
CA ASN A 206 4.27 1.91 -20.98
C ASN A 206 3.65 0.80 -20.12
N SER A 207 4.27 -0.38 -20.02
CA SER A 207 3.78 -1.47 -19.16
C SER A 207 4.06 -1.24 -17.68
N PHE A 208 5.06 -0.42 -17.34
CA PHE A 208 5.56 -0.29 -15.96
C PHE A 208 5.72 1.17 -15.52
N PHE A 209 5.80 1.36 -14.21
CA PHE A 209 6.17 2.62 -13.57
C PHE A 209 6.94 2.33 -12.28
N LEU A 210 7.56 3.37 -11.70
CA LEU A 210 8.27 3.28 -10.43
C LEU A 210 7.40 3.89 -9.33
N HIS A 211 7.12 3.11 -8.29
CA HIS A 211 6.53 3.59 -7.05
C HIS A 211 7.63 3.82 -6.02
N ILE A 212 7.62 4.98 -5.38
CA ILE A 212 8.65 5.48 -4.48
C ILE A 212 8.05 5.58 -3.08
N ALA A 213 8.73 5.01 -2.08
CA ALA A 213 8.23 5.04 -0.70
C ALA A 213 9.33 5.45 0.31
N PRO A 214 9.02 6.40 1.21
CA PRO A 214 8.02 7.46 1.04
C PRO A 214 8.34 8.37 -0.16
N ASN A 215 7.30 8.93 -0.79
CA ASN A 215 7.43 9.95 -1.85
C ASN A 215 6.93 11.33 -1.40
N MET A 216 7.30 12.36 -2.17
CA MET A 216 6.82 13.74 -2.04
C MET A 216 5.76 14.08 -3.12
N GLY A 217 4.89 13.13 -3.45
CA GLY A 217 3.89 13.28 -4.50
C GLY A 217 4.46 13.09 -5.90
N CYS A 218 3.81 13.68 -6.91
CA CYS A 218 4.12 13.48 -8.33
C CYS A 218 4.48 14.81 -9.02
N ASP A 219 5.36 14.76 -10.03
CA ASP A 219 5.68 15.89 -10.91
C ASP A 219 4.75 16.01 -12.13
N GLY A 220 3.64 15.28 -12.12
CA GLY A 220 2.71 15.13 -13.24
C GLY A 220 3.00 13.89 -14.09
N GLN A 221 4.19 13.30 -14.00
CA GLN A 221 4.52 12.04 -14.68
C GLN A 221 5.14 10.98 -13.78
N ARG A 222 5.95 11.39 -12.82
CA ARG A 222 6.73 10.51 -11.95
C ARG A 222 6.60 10.92 -10.50
N GLU A 223 6.66 9.93 -9.63
CA GLU A 223 6.77 10.19 -8.19
C GLU A 223 8.09 10.87 -7.87
N ARG A 224 8.06 11.74 -6.86
CA ARG A 224 9.21 12.54 -6.40
C ARG A 224 9.88 11.84 -5.23
N LEU A 225 11.19 11.70 -5.30
CA LEU A 225 12.00 11.28 -4.15
C LEU A 225 11.82 12.24 -2.98
N LYS A 226 11.80 11.67 -1.78
CA LYS A 226 11.99 12.40 -0.53
C LYS A 226 13.48 12.31 -0.18
N PRO A 227 14.28 13.38 -0.32
CA PRO A 227 15.70 13.32 0.00
C PRO A 227 15.93 13.06 1.50
N ALA A 228 17.00 12.33 1.82
CA ALA A 228 17.46 12.21 3.19
C ALA A 228 17.85 13.58 3.78
N ALA A 229 17.64 13.76 5.06
CA ALA A 229 17.92 14.95 5.85
C ALA A 229 18.32 14.55 7.29
N PRO A 230 18.90 15.46 8.10
CA PRO A 230 19.20 15.16 9.49
C PRO A 230 17.96 14.66 10.25
N GLY A 231 18.02 13.44 10.78
CA GLY A 231 16.91 12.80 11.51
C GLY A 231 15.81 12.17 10.62
N ASP A 232 15.94 12.21 9.29
CA ASP A 232 14.95 11.68 8.35
C ASP A 232 15.65 11.05 7.15
N VAL A 233 15.64 9.72 7.04
CA VAL A 233 16.32 9.00 5.96
C VAL A 233 15.67 9.17 4.58
N GLY A 234 14.51 9.83 4.50
CA GLY A 234 13.83 10.08 3.23
C GLY A 234 13.25 8.81 2.59
N THR A 235 13.30 8.74 1.26
CA THR A 235 12.91 7.56 0.48
C THR A 235 13.79 6.36 0.85
N THR A 236 13.16 5.25 1.18
CA THR A 236 13.80 4.01 1.61
C THR A 236 13.76 2.93 0.54
N ASP A 237 12.81 2.98 -0.38
CA ASP A 237 12.64 1.96 -1.40
C ASP A 237 11.98 2.48 -2.67
N ILE A 238 12.23 1.76 -3.76
CA ILE A 238 11.55 1.94 -5.04
C ILE A 238 11.07 0.58 -5.52
N GLN A 239 9.78 0.49 -5.80
CA GLN A 239 9.11 -0.69 -6.34
C GLN A 239 8.91 -0.54 -7.85
N PHE A 240 9.18 -1.61 -8.59
CA PHE A 240 8.94 -1.69 -10.02
C PHE A 240 7.53 -2.27 -10.26
N MET A 241 6.56 -1.43 -10.60
CA MET A 241 5.15 -1.80 -10.62
C MET A 241 4.53 -1.75 -12.03
N LEU A 242 3.50 -2.55 -12.24
CA LEU A 242 2.70 -2.56 -13.47
C LEU A 242 1.87 -1.28 -13.61
N LYS A 243 1.85 -0.68 -14.80
CA LYS A 243 1.13 0.57 -15.04
C LYS A 243 -0.35 0.43 -14.69
N GLY A 244 -0.88 1.36 -13.90
CA GLY A 244 -2.27 1.30 -13.44
C GLY A 244 -2.49 0.40 -12.22
N ALA A 245 -1.46 -0.28 -11.72
CA ALA A 245 -1.45 -0.87 -10.38
C ALA A 245 -1.35 0.23 -9.31
N VAL A 246 -2.43 0.99 -9.18
CA VAL A 246 -2.60 2.04 -8.17
C VAL A 246 -3.83 1.73 -7.32
N LYS A 247 -3.73 1.98 -6.01
CA LYS A 247 -4.76 1.63 -5.03
C LYS A 247 -6.11 2.27 -5.36
N GLU A 248 -6.13 3.47 -5.92
CA GLU A 248 -7.34 4.19 -6.35
C GLU A 248 -8.20 3.36 -7.32
N ALA A 249 -7.56 2.76 -8.33
CA ALA A 249 -8.25 1.89 -9.26
C ALA A 249 -8.70 0.59 -8.56
N GLY A 250 -7.85 0.05 -7.67
CA GLY A 250 -8.17 -1.11 -6.86
C GLY A 250 -9.41 -0.91 -5.97
N LEU A 251 -9.58 0.27 -5.38
CA LEU A 251 -10.78 0.62 -4.60
C LEU A 251 -12.05 0.43 -5.43
N LEU A 252 -12.06 0.88 -6.70
CA LEU A 252 -13.23 0.74 -7.55
C LEU A 252 -13.51 -0.72 -7.94
N VAL A 253 -12.46 -1.53 -8.13
CA VAL A 253 -12.61 -2.98 -8.32
C VAL A 253 -13.27 -3.61 -7.08
N LEU A 254 -12.81 -3.26 -5.87
CA LEU A 254 -13.37 -3.78 -4.63
C LEU A 254 -14.83 -3.36 -4.42
N ILE A 255 -15.18 -2.10 -4.70
CA ILE A 255 -16.56 -1.61 -4.66
C ILE A 255 -17.43 -2.40 -5.65
N ASN A 256 -16.98 -2.54 -6.90
CA ASN A 256 -17.73 -3.26 -7.93
C ASN A 256 -17.96 -4.74 -7.55
N LYS A 257 -16.96 -5.40 -6.96
CA LYS A 257 -17.07 -6.77 -6.46
C LYS A 257 -18.01 -6.87 -5.25
N HIS A 258 -17.96 -5.90 -4.33
CA HIS A 258 -18.87 -5.82 -3.19
C HIS A 258 -20.32 -5.72 -3.66
N ILE A 259 -20.60 -4.80 -4.58
CA ILE A 259 -21.94 -4.65 -5.17
C ILE A 259 -22.37 -5.93 -5.88
N ALA A 260 -21.48 -6.57 -6.64
CA ALA A 260 -21.78 -7.84 -7.31
C ALA A 260 -22.14 -8.95 -6.31
N LYS A 261 -21.43 -9.05 -5.19
CA LYS A 261 -21.69 -10.05 -4.15
C LYS A 261 -23.04 -9.82 -3.45
N HIS A 262 -23.38 -8.57 -3.13
CA HIS A 262 -24.55 -8.25 -2.30
C HIS A 262 -25.82 -7.94 -3.09
N LYS A 263 -25.70 -7.46 -4.32
CA LYS A 263 -26.82 -7.01 -5.17
C LYS A 263 -26.96 -7.84 -6.45
N GLY A 264 -26.00 -8.72 -6.76
CA GLY A 264 -26.01 -9.55 -7.96
C GLY A 264 -25.65 -8.83 -9.26
N THR A 265 -25.33 -7.53 -9.20
CA THR A 265 -24.98 -6.68 -10.35
C THR A 265 -23.55 -6.16 -10.24
N ALA A 266 -22.81 -6.14 -11.34
CA ALA A 266 -21.48 -5.53 -11.42
C ALA A 266 -21.57 -4.25 -12.26
N PRO A 267 -21.86 -3.07 -11.67
CA PRO A 267 -22.14 -1.83 -12.41
C PRO A 267 -20.99 -1.37 -13.31
N LEU A 268 -19.74 -1.70 -12.97
CA LEU A 268 -18.57 -1.38 -13.81
C LEU A 268 -18.24 -2.50 -14.83
N GLY A 269 -19.02 -3.58 -14.84
CA GLY A 269 -18.76 -4.80 -15.61
C GLY A 269 -18.11 -5.90 -14.76
N LYS A 270 -18.34 -7.17 -15.13
CA LYS A 270 -17.80 -8.34 -14.41
C LYS A 270 -16.29 -8.46 -14.51
N ASP A 271 -15.74 -7.99 -15.63
CA ASP A 271 -14.32 -8.08 -15.98
C ASP A 271 -13.59 -6.74 -15.72
N PHE A 272 -14.19 -5.83 -14.94
CA PHE A 272 -13.55 -4.56 -14.60
C PHE A 272 -12.30 -4.78 -13.75
N ASP A 273 -11.21 -4.13 -14.14
CA ASP A 273 -9.90 -4.25 -13.52
C ASP A 273 -9.18 -2.89 -13.46
N VAL A 274 -8.02 -2.86 -12.80
CA VAL A 274 -7.27 -1.61 -12.63
C VAL A 274 -6.64 -1.10 -13.93
N ARG A 275 -6.52 -1.95 -14.95
CA ARG A 275 -5.93 -1.58 -16.26
C ARG A 275 -6.94 -0.81 -17.10
N SER A 276 -8.20 -1.22 -17.06
CA SER A 276 -9.34 -0.56 -17.71
C SER A 276 -9.83 0.69 -16.97
N ALA A 277 -9.45 0.88 -15.70
CA ALA A 277 -9.82 2.07 -14.94
C ALA A 277 -9.20 3.37 -15.50
N PRO A 278 -9.93 4.51 -15.47
CA PRO A 278 -9.39 5.84 -15.73
C PRO A 278 -8.15 6.14 -14.89
N LYS A 279 -7.22 6.93 -15.44
CA LYS A 279 -5.94 7.23 -14.79
C LYS A 279 -5.93 8.53 -13.99
N THR A 280 -7.02 9.27 -14.01
CA THR A 280 -7.17 10.53 -13.28
C THR A 280 -8.20 10.38 -12.19
N HIS A 281 -7.98 11.08 -11.07
CA HIS A 281 -8.92 11.13 -9.94
C HIS A 281 -10.34 11.48 -10.38
N GLN A 282 -10.48 12.56 -11.16
CA GLN A 282 -11.78 12.98 -11.70
C GLN A 282 -12.40 11.91 -12.60
N GLY A 283 -11.60 11.24 -13.42
CA GLY A 283 -12.08 10.16 -14.27
C GLY A 283 -12.62 8.97 -13.47
N LEU A 284 -12.02 8.64 -12.33
CA LEU A 284 -12.51 7.60 -11.43
C LEU A 284 -13.85 8.00 -10.79
N LEU A 285 -13.97 9.24 -10.31
CA LEU A 285 -15.23 9.78 -9.77
C LEU A 285 -16.35 9.78 -10.83
N ASP A 286 -16.06 10.24 -12.04
CA ASP A 286 -17.01 10.30 -13.14
C ASP A 286 -17.46 8.89 -13.58
N LEU A 287 -16.54 7.92 -13.58
CA LEU A 287 -16.85 6.52 -13.86
C LEU A 287 -17.88 5.98 -12.86
N CYS A 288 -17.63 6.20 -11.56
CA CYS A 288 -18.58 5.80 -10.50
C CYS A 288 -19.92 6.48 -10.71
N ARG A 289 -19.96 7.82 -10.79
CA ARG A 289 -21.19 8.61 -10.91
C ARG A 289 -22.06 8.16 -12.09
N LYS A 290 -21.42 7.79 -13.20
CA LYS A 290 -22.12 7.36 -14.40
C LYS A 290 -22.74 5.96 -14.29
N HIS A 291 -22.13 5.04 -13.55
CA HIS A 291 -22.48 3.62 -13.63
C HIS A 291 -22.97 3.00 -12.32
N ILE A 292 -22.59 3.53 -11.15
CA ILE A 292 -22.98 2.99 -9.84
C ILE A 292 -24.19 3.77 -9.32
N PRO A 293 -25.36 3.11 -9.17
CA PRO A 293 -26.54 3.72 -8.56
C PRO A 293 -26.27 4.15 -7.11
N VAL A 294 -26.91 5.24 -6.67
CA VAL A 294 -26.66 5.84 -5.34
C VAL A 294 -27.01 4.89 -4.19
N ASP A 295 -28.07 4.10 -4.37
CA ASP A 295 -28.56 3.10 -3.43
C ASP A 295 -27.68 1.84 -3.38
N GLN A 296 -26.77 1.66 -4.35
CA GLN A 296 -25.81 0.55 -4.39
C GLN A 296 -24.43 0.91 -3.83
N MET A 297 -24.09 2.19 -3.69
CA MET A 297 -22.82 2.59 -3.08
C MET A 297 -22.82 2.27 -1.58
N PRO A 298 -21.96 1.35 -1.10
CA PRO A 298 -21.87 1.05 0.32
C PRO A 298 -21.31 2.25 1.10
N LEU A 299 -21.49 2.25 2.41
CA LEU A 299 -20.67 3.10 3.27
C LEU A 299 -19.24 2.56 3.24
N LEU A 300 -18.28 3.43 2.92
CA LEU A 300 -16.87 3.05 2.83
C LEU A 300 -16.10 3.47 4.08
N MET A 301 -15.25 2.58 4.57
CA MET A 301 -14.22 2.88 5.55
C MET A 301 -12.85 2.58 4.93
N GLY A 302 -12.04 3.62 4.75
CA GLY A 302 -10.68 3.53 4.26
C GLY A 302 -9.69 3.60 5.42
N VAL A 303 -8.72 2.68 5.46
CA VAL A 303 -7.70 2.67 6.51
C VAL A 303 -6.30 2.59 5.90
N GLY A 304 -5.45 3.53 6.27
CA GLY A 304 -4.05 3.57 5.85
C GLY A 304 -3.14 4.05 6.97
N ASP A 305 -1.85 4.10 6.67
CA ASP A 305 -0.80 4.59 7.57
C ASP A 305 0.10 5.62 6.87
N THR A 306 0.30 5.47 5.56
CA THR A 306 1.35 6.20 4.84
C THR A 306 0.76 7.33 4.00
N VAL A 307 0.73 8.51 4.62
CA VAL A 307 0.43 9.80 3.99
C VAL A 307 1.54 10.79 4.33
N THR A 308 1.99 11.58 3.35
CA THR A 308 3.02 12.59 3.55
C THR A 308 2.55 13.97 3.10
N SER A 309 3.02 15.01 3.80
CA SER A 309 2.95 16.39 3.35
C SER A 309 4.19 17.15 3.81
N ASN A 310 4.89 17.78 2.86
CA ASN A 310 6.13 18.50 3.11
C ASN A 310 6.09 19.87 2.41
N PRO A 311 6.68 20.93 3.00
CA PRO A 311 6.77 22.20 2.30
C PRO A 311 7.56 22.05 1.01
N SER A 312 7.10 22.70 -0.06
CA SER A 312 7.84 22.75 -1.32
C SER A 312 9.17 23.48 -1.11
N PRO A 313 10.30 23.00 -1.67
CA PRO A 313 11.60 23.67 -1.57
C PRO A 313 11.61 25.11 -2.11
N ASP A 314 10.72 25.44 -3.04
CA ASP A 314 10.57 26.78 -3.61
C ASP A 314 9.65 27.71 -2.78
N GLY A 315 9.08 27.21 -1.68
CA GLY A 315 8.20 27.95 -0.78
C GLY A 315 6.79 28.23 -1.33
N THR A 316 6.40 27.63 -2.46
CA THR A 316 5.14 27.96 -3.15
C THR A 316 3.94 27.10 -2.72
N GLY A 317 4.11 26.16 -1.81
CA GLY A 317 3.02 25.29 -1.33
C GLY A 317 3.53 24.00 -0.70
N TRP A 318 2.79 22.92 -0.91
CA TRP A 318 3.02 21.62 -0.27
C TRP A 318 3.20 20.51 -1.31
N LEU A 319 4.13 19.61 -1.02
CA LEU A 319 4.39 18.37 -1.73
C LEU A 319 3.76 17.21 -0.95
N ARG A 320 2.69 16.66 -1.50
CA ARG A 320 1.80 15.68 -0.85
C ARG A 320 1.91 14.32 -1.51
N GLY A 321 2.24 13.31 -0.72
CA GLY A 321 2.48 11.96 -1.19
C GLY A 321 1.99 10.88 -0.24
N GLY A 322 2.60 9.70 -0.34
CA GLY A 322 2.26 8.51 0.42
C GLY A 322 1.39 7.53 -0.37
N SER A 323 1.64 6.23 -0.16
CA SER A 323 0.98 5.14 -0.88
C SER A 323 -0.53 5.09 -0.68
N ASP A 324 -1.01 5.59 0.46
CA ASP A 324 -2.43 5.51 0.81
C ASP A 324 -3.22 6.76 0.45
N ARG A 325 -2.53 7.89 0.24
CA ARG A 325 -3.15 9.20 0.02
C ARG A 325 -4.18 9.17 -1.10
N GLY A 326 -3.82 8.58 -2.24
CA GLY A 326 -4.68 8.57 -3.41
C GLY A 326 -6.02 7.87 -3.16
N PHE A 327 -6.00 6.65 -2.62
CA PHE A 327 -7.23 5.89 -2.43
C PHE A 327 -8.07 6.44 -1.27
N LEU A 328 -7.44 6.96 -0.20
CA LEU A 328 -8.15 7.62 0.89
C LEU A 328 -8.84 8.90 0.40
N THR A 329 -8.18 9.68 -0.45
CA THR A 329 -8.78 10.88 -1.09
C THR A 329 -9.96 10.49 -1.97
N LEU A 330 -9.82 9.45 -2.81
CA LEU A 330 -10.92 8.96 -3.65
C LEU A 330 -12.10 8.46 -2.81
N LEU A 331 -11.83 7.74 -1.73
CA LEU A 331 -12.86 7.26 -0.81
C LEU A 331 -13.64 8.40 -0.15
N GLN A 332 -12.94 9.45 0.29
CA GLN A 332 -13.55 10.66 0.84
C GLN A 332 -14.47 11.33 -0.20
N ASP A 333 -13.97 11.55 -1.41
CA ASP A 333 -14.70 12.26 -2.46
C ASP A 333 -15.88 11.46 -3.02
N LEU A 334 -15.78 10.12 -3.01
CA LEU A 334 -16.93 9.24 -3.26
C LEU A 334 -18.00 9.43 -2.18
N GLY A 335 -17.60 9.61 -0.92
CA GLY A 335 -18.53 9.92 0.17
C GLY A 335 -19.32 11.19 -0.10
N ALA A 336 -18.62 12.27 -0.44
CA ALA A 336 -19.26 13.53 -0.84
C ALA A 336 -20.16 13.35 -2.09
N THR A 337 -19.69 12.65 -3.12
CA THR A 337 -20.42 12.45 -4.38
C THR A 337 -21.71 11.66 -4.19
N TYR A 338 -21.72 10.69 -3.29
CA TYR A 338 -22.85 9.80 -3.04
C TYR A 338 -23.68 10.20 -1.81
N ASN A 339 -23.35 11.33 -1.18
CA ASN A 339 -23.93 11.76 0.09
C ASN A 339 -23.87 10.65 1.16
N ARG A 340 -22.71 10.00 1.26
CA ARG A 340 -22.38 8.97 2.25
C ARG A 340 -21.35 9.50 3.21
N THR A 341 -21.52 9.15 4.48
CA THR A 341 -20.59 9.50 5.55
C THR A 341 -19.44 8.49 5.60
N ASN A 342 -18.65 8.44 4.52
CA ASN A 342 -17.47 7.58 4.47
C ASN A 342 -16.46 7.99 5.55
N ARG A 343 -15.64 7.03 5.99
CA ARG A 343 -14.66 7.24 7.07
C ARG A 343 -13.25 7.02 6.59
N VAL A 344 -12.41 8.03 6.75
CA VAL A 344 -10.96 7.97 6.53
C VAL A 344 -10.28 7.79 7.88
N VAL A 345 -9.61 6.66 8.07
CA VAL A 345 -8.88 6.33 9.30
C VAL A 345 -7.39 6.27 9.03
N LEU A 346 -6.60 6.98 9.84
CA LEU A 346 -5.15 6.96 9.78
C LEU A 346 -4.58 6.31 11.04
N VAL A 347 -3.75 5.29 10.85
CA VAL A 347 -3.07 4.56 11.93
C VAL A 347 -1.65 5.06 12.08
N ASP A 348 -1.21 5.32 13.31
CA ASP A 348 0.17 5.71 13.59
C ASP A 348 1.12 4.51 13.43
N SER A 349 1.93 4.52 12.38
CA SER A 349 2.94 3.49 12.13
C SER A 349 4.36 3.90 12.57
N SER A 350 4.54 5.05 13.22
CA SER A 350 5.84 5.56 13.67
C SER A 350 6.52 4.74 14.75
N GLY A 351 5.77 3.89 15.47
CA GLY A 351 6.32 2.99 16.48
C GLY A 351 7.04 1.75 15.93
N GLY A 352 7.12 1.59 14.60
CA GLY A 352 7.80 0.46 13.94
C GLY A 352 9.32 0.64 13.80
N GLU A 353 9.94 -0.26 13.04
CA GLU A 353 11.39 -0.22 12.76
C GLU A 353 11.77 0.75 11.63
N VAL A 354 10.78 1.16 10.83
CA VAL A 354 10.93 2.08 9.71
C VAL A 354 10.45 3.46 10.13
N TYR A 355 11.23 4.49 9.82
CA TYR A 355 10.89 5.86 10.18
C TYR A 355 9.60 6.32 9.49
N ARG A 356 8.66 6.81 10.30
CA ARG A 356 7.43 7.50 9.89
C ARG A 356 7.14 8.65 10.87
N PRO A 357 6.54 9.76 10.41
CA PRO A 357 6.06 10.79 11.32
C PRO A 357 4.96 10.24 12.24
N SER A 358 4.88 10.73 13.47
CA SER A 358 3.90 10.29 14.47
C SER A 358 2.61 11.13 14.43
N LEU A 359 1.49 10.51 14.80
CA LEU A 359 0.20 11.17 15.03
C LEU A 359 0.09 11.84 16.40
N LEU A 360 1.11 11.73 17.25
CA LEU A 360 1.16 12.42 18.55
C LEU A 360 1.34 13.93 18.41
N ASP A 361 1.83 14.42 17.26
CA ASP A 361 1.83 15.84 16.95
C ASP A 361 0.45 16.25 16.44
N GLU A 362 -0.26 17.07 17.22
CA GLU A 362 -1.57 17.62 16.86
C GLU A 362 -1.56 18.41 15.55
N ARG A 363 -0.38 18.89 15.11
CA ARG A 363 -0.21 19.60 13.83
C ARG A 363 -0.02 18.66 12.64
N LEU A 364 0.14 17.35 12.88
CA LEU A 364 0.38 16.32 11.87
C LEU A 364 1.55 16.66 10.92
N GLN A 365 2.64 17.21 11.47
CA GLN A 365 3.80 17.61 10.67
C GLN A 365 4.39 16.43 9.89
N GLY A 366 4.66 16.64 8.61
CA GLY A 366 5.16 15.60 7.72
C GLY A 366 4.08 14.67 7.16
N ILE A 367 2.85 14.73 7.66
CA ILE A 367 1.71 13.88 7.28
C ILE A 367 0.68 14.70 6.51
N SER A 368 0.26 15.82 7.07
CA SER A 368 -0.74 16.71 6.50
C SER A 368 -0.35 18.17 6.71
N ASP A 369 -1.17 19.07 6.18
CA ASP A 369 -0.95 20.52 6.24
C ASP A 369 -2.28 21.28 6.24
N PRO A 370 -2.31 22.57 6.60
CA PRO A 370 -3.55 23.34 6.71
C PRO A 370 -4.37 23.46 5.42
N GLU A 371 -3.76 23.20 4.25
CA GLU A 371 -4.40 23.27 2.94
C GLU A 371 -4.67 21.87 2.35
N ASP A 372 -4.46 20.81 3.14
CA ASP A 372 -4.60 19.43 2.68
C ASP A 372 -6.09 19.09 2.45
N PRO A 373 -6.51 18.73 1.22
CA PRO A 373 -7.89 18.36 0.95
C PRO A 373 -8.26 16.99 1.53
N LEU A 374 -7.28 16.14 1.87
CA LEU A 374 -7.53 14.89 2.54
C LEU A 374 -7.74 15.15 4.04
N HIS A 375 -8.90 14.77 4.54
CA HIS A 375 -9.25 14.89 5.94
C HIS A 375 -9.37 13.51 6.59
N PHE A 376 -8.76 13.36 7.76
CA PHE A 376 -8.87 12.13 8.55
C PHE A 376 -10.05 12.26 9.52
N ASP A 377 -11.03 11.37 9.43
CA ASP A 377 -12.14 11.33 10.38
C ASP A 377 -11.69 10.77 11.74
N VAL A 378 -10.77 9.81 11.71
CA VAL A 378 -10.28 9.10 12.90
C VAL A 378 -8.77 8.94 12.83
N LEU A 379 -8.10 9.27 13.94
CA LEU A 379 -6.68 9.04 14.15
C LEU A 379 -6.49 7.92 15.18
N VAL A 380 -5.54 7.03 14.94
CA VAL A 380 -5.17 5.94 15.88
C VAL A 380 -3.72 6.14 16.33
N PRO A 381 -3.45 7.09 17.25
CA PRO A 381 -2.08 7.45 17.67
C PRO A 381 -1.35 6.32 18.39
N SER A 382 -2.09 5.38 18.98
CA SER A 382 -1.51 4.19 19.64
C SER A 382 -1.14 3.06 18.67
N GLY A 383 -1.30 3.29 17.36
CA GLY A 383 -0.81 2.44 16.29
C GLY A 383 -1.52 1.09 16.10
N PRO A 384 -0.87 0.13 15.40
CA PRO A 384 -1.50 -1.09 14.90
C PRO A 384 -2.18 -1.95 15.97
N SER A 385 -1.59 -2.06 17.16
CA SER A 385 -2.14 -2.89 18.23
C SER A 385 -3.53 -2.44 18.67
N THR A 386 -3.74 -1.12 18.76
CA THR A 386 -5.02 -0.52 19.13
C THR A 386 -6.04 -0.67 18.02
N TYR A 387 -5.61 -0.46 16.76
CA TYR A 387 -6.47 -0.70 15.60
C TYR A 387 -6.93 -2.16 15.52
N VAL A 388 -6.03 -3.13 15.71
CA VAL A 388 -6.35 -4.56 15.72
C VAL A 388 -7.35 -4.91 16.82
N ALA A 389 -7.18 -4.37 18.03
CA ALA A 389 -8.13 -4.58 19.12
C ALA A 389 -9.53 -4.03 18.78
N TRP A 390 -9.59 -2.83 18.21
CA TRP A 390 -10.84 -2.23 17.73
C TRP A 390 -11.49 -3.08 16.62
N PHE A 391 -10.72 -3.52 15.62
CA PHE A 391 -11.19 -4.32 14.51
C PHE A 391 -11.76 -5.67 14.97
N ARG A 392 -11.13 -6.29 15.97
CA ARG A 392 -11.64 -7.51 16.62
C ARG A 392 -12.98 -7.26 17.31
N SER A 393 -13.12 -6.16 18.06
CA SER A 393 -14.40 -5.81 18.69
C SER A 393 -15.49 -5.53 17.65
N LEU A 394 -15.15 -4.93 16.50
CA LEU A 394 -16.08 -4.71 15.40
C LEU A 394 -16.58 -6.06 14.86
N ALA A 395 -15.66 -6.98 14.57
CA ALA A 395 -15.99 -8.31 14.08
C ALA A 395 -16.91 -9.08 15.04
N GLU A 396 -16.60 -9.07 16.33
CA GLU A 396 -17.40 -9.72 17.37
C GLU A 396 -18.83 -9.16 17.45
N ARG A 397 -18.97 -7.83 17.48
CA ARG A 397 -20.28 -7.17 17.59
C ARG A 397 -21.13 -7.34 16.33
N ARG A 398 -20.52 -7.34 15.14
CA ARG A 398 -21.23 -7.54 13.87
C ARG A 398 -21.69 -8.99 13.70
N SER A 399 -20.90 -9.98 14.12
CA SER A 399 -21.30 -11.39 14.06
C SER A 399 -22.39 -11.77 15.09
N ALA A 400 -22.63 -10.94 16.10
CA ALA A 400 -23.67 -11.16 17.10
C ALA A 400 -25.05 -10.58 16.70
N ARG A 401 -25.12 -9.87 15.56
CA ARG A 401 -26.38 -9.39 14.94
C ARG A 401 -26.93 -10.48 14.02
#